data_AF-A0A453D1T4-F1
#
_entry.id   AF-A0A453D1T4-F1
#
_cell.length_a   1.000
_cell.length_b   1.000
_cell.length_c   1.000
_cell.angle_alpha   90.00
_cell.angle_beta   90.00
_cell.angle_gamma   90.00
#
_symmetry.space_group_name_H-M   'P 1'
#
loop_
_entity.id
_entity.type
_entity.pdbx_description
1 polymer ?
#
loop_
_entity_poly.entity_id
_entity_poly.type
_entity_poly.pdbx_seq_one_letter_code
_entity_poly.pdbx_strand_id
1 'polypeptide(L)'
;LRTKVGFRCPDESILFDPKNSSIRIEDGPFIDEAFYGSEIASFRDALAAIGVSVDVRHGHELVARHLKSHKNRATISRIYTYLKECNWEPANKTSNWIWIPNKKKSGEWVSPLGCVLHDKDNLFSLQLHVLDKYYDKKLLDFFSHVFGVRNGPSAEDHCKLWSTWESSVDALSVADCSAFWQFIAKNWSKNMEKLLSACVKVPVCTDGTMVLSKKEDVFIPDDLLLKDLFDKLPNRSLFIWYPSSSLPSMSRAKLNNIYGSIGVQAISKAVGKNDSLTLENVSPTKAARGKVINVGMMKLVLAFLSDPALDISAEERHKIVSCLLDVTVLETSEPITVGYSVKLSSGAVLDVKATRKLRWERESSKLYMQKSKRAPGYKE
;
A
#
# COMPACT_ATOMS: atom_id res chain seq x y z
N LEU A 1 24.96 31.14 -38.75
CA LEU A 1 24.28 32.35 -38.25
C LEU A 1 24.57 32.54 -36.76
N ARG A 2 24.69 33.79 -36.30
CA ARG A 2 24.80 34.14 -34.87
C ARG A 2 23.42 34.01 -34.21
N THR A 3 23.34 33.24 -33.12
CA THR A 3 22.12 33.02 -32.34
C THR A 3 22.38 33.37 -30.86
N LYS A 4 21.33 33.43 -30.03
CA LYS A 4 21.47 33.61 -28.58
C LYS A 4 22.25 32.51 -27.87
N VAL A 5 22.48 31.38 -28.55
CA VAL A 5 23.17 30.21 -28.01
C VAL A 5 24.51 29.92 -28.74
N GLY A 6 25.03 30.92 -29.46
CA GLY A 6 26.29 30.84 -30.22
C GLY A 6 26.09 30.81 -31.73
N PHE A 7 27.13 30.44 -32.48
CA PHE A 7 27.02 30.25 -33.93
C PHE A 7 26.41 28.88 -34.25
N ARG A 8 25.43 28.86 -35.16
CA ARG A 8 24.71 27.65 -35.60
C ARG A 8 24.63 27.59 -37.12
N CYS A 9 24.43 26.39 -37.67
CA CYS A 9 24.06 26.24 -39.07
C CYS A 9 22.67 26.85 -39.33
N PRO A 10 22.35 27.27 -40.56
CA PRO A 10 21.04 27.82 -40.88
C PRO A 10 19.87 26.93 -40.46
N ASP A 11 19.95 25.63 -40.72
CA ASP A 11 18.98 24.59 -40.34
C ASP A 11 18.91 24.30 -38.82
N GLU A 12 19.85 24.82 -38.04
CA GLU A 12 19.84 24.80 -36.58
C GLU A 12 19.49 26.18 -35.96
N SER A 13 18.95 27.11 -36.75
CA SER A 13 18.61 28.47 -36.32
C SER A 13 17.11 28.76 -36.47
N ILE A 14 16.56 29.57 -35.58
CA ILE A 14 15.15 29.96 -35.58
C ILE A 14 15.03 31.48 -35.68
N LEU A 15 14.16 31.99 -36.57
CA LEU A 15 13.78 33.39 -36.56
C LEU A 15 12.73 33.61 -35.46
N PHE A 16 13.00 34.54 -34.54
CA PHE A 16 12.08 34.85 -33.45
C PHE A 16 10.87 35.67 -33.97
N ASP A 17 9.66 35.33 -33.53
CA ASP A 17 8.45 36.12 -33.80
C ASP A 17 7.81 36.57 -32.48
N PRO A 18 8.01 37.83 -32.06
CA PRO A 18 7.47 38.37 -30.80
C PRO A 18 5.95 38.31 -30.69
N LYS A 19 5.22 38.23 -31.82
CA LYS A 19 3.75 38.31 -31.84
C LYS A 19 3.07 36.95 -31.61
N ASN A 20 3.79 35.84 -31.78
CA ASN A 20 3.22 34.49 -31.78
C ASN A 20 4.03 33.50 -30.93
N SER A 21 4.89 33.99 -30.03
CA SER A 21 5.77 33.15 -29.20
C SER A 21 5.38 33.20 -27.72
N SER A 22 5.04 32.04 -27.14
CA SER A 22 4.95 31.85 -25.67
C SER A 22 6.33 31.70 -24.99
N ILE A 23 7.41 31.79 -25.77
CA ILE A 23 8.81 31.66 -25.38
C ILE A 23 9.57 32.99 -25.55
N ARG A 24 10.76 33.05 -24.97
CA ARG A 24 11.68 34.18 -25.10
C ARG A 24 12.84 33.85 -26.03
N ILE A 25 13.50 34.89 -26.52
CA ILE A 25 14.63 34.78 -27.44
C ILE A 25 15.82 34.03 -26.81
N GLU A 26 15.96 33.99 -25.49
CA GLU A 26 17.01 33.25 -24.79
C GLU A 26 16.71 31.75 -24.63
N ASP A 27 15.49 31.31 -24.93
CA ASP A 27 15.03 29.95 -24.61
C ASP A 27 15.51 28.90 -25.62
N GLY A 28 16.05 29.32 -26.77
CA GLY A 28 16.47 28.44 -27.86
C GLY A 28 17.46 29.11 -28.82
N PRO A 29 17.81 28.44 -29.94
CA PRO A 29 18.76 28.95 -30.93
C PRO A 29 18.13 30.02 -31.84
N PHE A 30 17.57 31.06 -31.24
CA PHE A 30 17.01 32.20 -31.95
C PHE A 30 18.11 33.09 -32.52
N ILE A 31 17.92 33.55 -33.75
CA ILE A 31 18.82 34.52 -34.41
C ILE A 31 19.00 35.74 -33.51
N ASP A 32 20.25 36.18 -33.36
CA ASP A 32 20.59 37.29 -32.49
C ASP A 32 20.34 38.63 -33.20
N GLU A 33 19.13 39.18 -33.07
CA GLU A 33 18.77 40.48 -33.66
C GLU A 33 19.66 41.63 -33.17
N ALA A 34 20.21 41.54 -31.95
CA ALA A 34 21.14 42.57 -31.45
C ALA A 34 22.48 42.55 -32.21
N PHE A 35 22.84 41.42 -32.84
CA PHE A 35 24.03 41.30 -33.67
C PHE A 35 23.77 41.70 -35.13
N TYR A 36 22.60 41.35 -35.67
CA TYR A 36 22.26 41.55 -37.10
C TYR A 36 21.45 42.81 -37.41
N GLY A 37 20.87 43.46 -36.40
CA GLY A 37 19.88 44.52 -36.58
C GLY A 37 18.47 43.97 -36.75
N SER A 38 17.45 44.79 -36.45
CA SER A 38 16.04 44.41 -36.57
C SER A 38 15.60 44.13 -38.01
N GLU A 39 16.35 44.65 -38.99
CA GLU A 39 16.12 44.44 -40.41
C GLU A 39 16.24 42.97 -40.79
N ILE A 40 16.95 42.13 -40.01
CA ILE A 40 17.09 40.70 -40.26
C ILE A 40 15.73 39.99 -40.41
N ALA A 41 14.70 40.46 -39.70
CA ALA A 41 13.35 39.92 -39.78
C ALA A 41 12.68 40.15 -41.14
N SER A 42 13.09 41.18 -41.89
CA SER A 42 12.60 41.44 -43.25
C SER A 42 13.14 40.46 -44.29
N PHE A 43 14.24 39.77 -44.00
CA PHE A 43 14.85 38.76 -44.87
C PHE A 43 14.23 37.37 -44.68
N ARG A 44 13.00 37.28 -44.16
CA ARG A 44 12.31 36.03 -43.82
C ARG A 44 12.40 34.98 -44.94
N ASP A 45 12.07 35.33 -46.17
CA ASP A 45 12.04 34.36 -47.28
C ASP A 45 13.45 33.90 -47.68
N ALA A 46 14.44 34.79 -47.61
CA ALA A 46 15.84 34.43 -47.83
C ALA A 46 16.39 33.54 -46.71
N LEU A 47 16.05 33.82 -45.45
CA LEU A 47 16.41 32.99 -44.29
C LEU A 47 15.78 31.60 -44.41
N ALA A 48 14.51 31.51 -44.80
CA ALA A 48 13.83 30.25 -45.06
C ALA A 48 14.52 29.45 -46.18
N ALA A 49 14.91 30.11 -47.28
CA ALA A 49 15.56 29.47 -48.42
C ALA A 49 16.92 28.83 -48.07
N ILE A 50 17.64 29.39 -47.08
CA ILE A 50 18.89 28.80 -46.60
C ILE A 50 18.69 27.77 -45.46
N GLY A 51 17.45 27.50 -45.05
CA GLY A 51 17.11 26.46 -44.07
C GLY A 51 16.73 26.96 -42.67
N VAL A 52 16.69 28.27 -42.42
CA VAL A 52 16.26 28.80 -41.10
C VAL A 52 14.79 28.48 -40.85
N SER A 53 14.48 28.03 -39.63
CA SER A 53 13.09 27.88 -39.19
C SER A 53 12.47 29.25 -38.97
N VAL A 54 11.68 29.73 -39.93
CA VAL A 54 11.03 31.06 -39.89
C VAL A 54 9.63 31.06 -39.28
N ASP A 55 9.13 29.89 -38.91
CA ASP A 55 7.96 29.75 -38.06
C ASP A 55 8.41 29.11 -36.75
N VAL A 56 8.28 29.86 -35.67
CA VAL A 56 8.64 29.41 -34.32
C VAL A 56 7.99 28.07 -34.03
N ARG A 57 6.70 27.87 -34.39
CA ARG A 57 5.99 26.61 -34.13
C ARG A 57 6.61 25.40 -34.79
N HIS A 58 7.29 25.58 -35.93
CA HIS A 58 8.03 24.50 -36.60
C HIS A 58 9.46 24.33 -36.05
N GLY A 59 9.98 25.30 -35.30
CA GLY A 59 11.27 25.26 -34.62
C GLY A 59 11.24 24.54 -33.26
N HIS A 60 10.13 23.91 -32.86
CA HIS A 60 9.97 23.28 -31.55
C HIS A 60 11.04 22.21 -31.25
N GLU A 61 11.53 21.49 -32.27
CA GLU A 61 12.54 20.44 -32.11
C GLU A 61 13.91 21.02 -31.74
N LEU A 62 14.27 22.16 -32.35
CA LEU A 62 15.50 22.89 -32.03
C LEU A 62 15.44 23.46 -30.61
N VAL A 63 14.28 23.97 -30.17
CA VAL A 63 14.06 24.40 -28.79
C VAL A 63 14.14 23.22 -27.82
N ALA A 64 13.52 22.08 -28.14
CA ALA A 64 13.56 20.87 -27.33
C ALA A 64 14.99 20.33 -27.16
N ARG A 65 15.79 20.30 -28.23
CA ARG A 65 17.22 19.94 -28.17
C ARG A 65 18.02 20.86 -27.25
N HIS A 66 17.66 22.14 -27.20
CA HIS A 66 18.35 23.12 -26.38
C HIS A 66 17.89 23.13 -24.92
N LEU A 67 16.76 22.50 -24.60
CA LEU A 67 16.15 22.47 -23.26
C LEU A 67 17.14 22.12 -22.14
N LYS A 68 18.02 21.12 -22.36
CA LYS A 68 18.99 20.66 -21.35
C LYS A 68 20.09 21.66 -20.98
N SER A 69 20.32 22.67 -21.81
CA SER A 69 21.30 23.71 -21.53
C SER A 69 20.83 24.68 -20.43
N HIS A 70 19.52 24.75 -20.20
CA HIS A 70 18.91 25.60 -19.21
C HIS A 70 19.01 24.99 -17.82
N LYS A 71 19.14 25.86 -16.81
CA LYS A 71 19.13 25.50 -15.38
C LYS A 71 18.06 26.23 -14.58
N ASN A 72 17.43 27.24 -15.20
CA ASN A 72 16.42 28.06 -14.53
C ASN A 72 15.03 27.42 -14.66
N ARG A 73 14.38 27.17 -13.51
CA ARG A 73 13.04 26.56 -13.47
C ARG A 73 12.01 27.32 -14.30
N ALA A 74 11.95 28.65 -14.20
CA ALA A 74 10.96 29.45 -14.92
C ALA A 74 11.16 29.38 -16.44
N THR A 75 12.41 29.36 -16.90
CA THR A 75 12.74 29.14 -18.32
C THR A 75 12.32 27.74 -18.77
N ILE A 76 12.68 26.71 -18.02
CA ILE A 76 12.35 25.32 -18.36
C ILE A 76 10.84 25.09 -18.39
N SER A 77 10.11 25.59 -17.38
CA SER A 77 8.64 25.51 -17.36
C SER A 77 8.02 26.22 -18.57
N ARG A 78 8.51 27.41 -18.94
CA ARG A 78 8.04 28.12 -20.13
C ARG A 78 8.29 27.34 -21.42
N ILE A 79 9.47 26.73 -21.55
CA ILE A 79 9.78 25.88 -22.70
C ILE A 79 8.85 24.66 -22.74
N TYR A 80 8.58 24.00 -21.61
CA TYR A 80 7.62 22.89 -21.58
C TYR A 80 6.21 23.33 -21.99
N THR A 81 5.75 24.50 -21.53
CA THR A 81 4.45 25.05 -21.95
C THR A 81 4.40 25.25 -23.47
N TYR A 82 5.46 25.80 -24.04
CA TYR A 82 5.59 25.98 -25.48
C TYR A 82 5.62 24.65 -26.26
N LEU A 83 6.41 23.68 -25.82
CA LEU A 83 6.46 22.36 -26.44
C LEU A 83 5.09 21.68 -26.41
N LYS A 84 4.34 21.85 -25.30
CA LYS A 84 2.96 21.39 -25.19
C LYS A 84 2.05 22.09 -26.22
N GLU A 85 2.12 23.41 -26.35
CA GLU A 85 1.31 24.18 -27.31
C GLU A 85 1.60 23.80 -28.77
N CYS A 86 2.83 23.39 -29.06
CA CYS A 86 3.24 22.86 -30.35
C CYS A 86 2.82 21.40 -30.58
N ASN A 87 2.18 20.72 -29.61
CA ASN A 87 1.96 19.27 -29.63
C ASN A 87 3.24 18.49 -29.92
N TRP A 88 4.37 18.95 -29.36
CA TRP A 88 5.66 18.33 -29.59
C TRP A 88 5.72 16.94 -28.96
N GLU A 89 6.27 15.99 -29.73
CA GLU A 89 6.63 14.67 -29.25
C GLU A 89 8.10 14.38 -29.55
N PRO A 90 8.83 13.73 -28.61
CA PRO A 90 10.22 13.37 -28.81
C PRO A 90 10.34 12.29 -29.88
N ALA A 91 11.21 12.52 -30.87
CA ALA A 91 11.52 11.54 -31.92
C ALA A 91 12.07 10.21 -31.34
N ASN A 92 12.78 10.27 -30.20
CA ASN A 92 13.27 9.09 -29.49
C ASN A 92 12.75 9.05 -28.05
N LYS A 93 11.93 8.03 -27.75
CA LYS A 93 11.32 7.83 -26.43
C LYS A 93 12.32 7.50 -25.31
N THR A 94 13.52 7.03 -25.65
CA THR A 94 14.52 6.54 -24.66
C THR A 94 15.47 7.63 -24.14
N SER A 95 15.53 8.78 -24.82
CA SER A 95 16.41 9.90 -24.45
C SER A 95 15.64 11.07 -23.81
N ASN A 96 14.48 10.77 -23.24
CA ASN A 96 13.63 11.74 -22.59
C ASN A 96 14.08 11.97 -21.15
N TRP A 97 14.20 13.23 -20.77
CA TRP A 97 14.60 13.63 -19.42
C TRP A 97 13.66 14.71 -18.92
N ILE A 98 13.35 14.66 -17.63
CA ILE A 98 12.53 15.64 -16.94
C ILE A 98 13.41 16.41 -15.99
N TRP A 99 13.25 17.74 -15.97
CA TRP A 99 13.99 18.57 -15.03
C TRP A 99 13.34 18.53 -13.65
N ILE A 100 14.13 18.31 -12.60
CA ILE A 100 13.70 18.39 -11.21
C ILE A 100 14.44 19.54 -10.52
N PRO A 101 13.72 20.58 -10.07
CA PRO A 101 14.32 21.68 -9.31
C PRO A 101 14.86 21.21 -7.95
N ASN A 102 16.05 21.67 -7.54
CA ASN A 102 16.57 21.45 -6.20
C ASN A 102 16.66 22.76 -5.38
N LYS A 103 16.92 22.64 -4.06
CA LYS A 103 16.96 23.77 -3.12
C LYS A 103 18.06 24.80 -3.40
N LYS A 104 19.12 24.44 -4.13
CA LYS A 104 20.32 25.29 -4.36
C LYS A 104 20.29 26.05 -5.69
N LYS A 105 19.11 26.22 -6.31
CA LYS A 105 18.92 26.82 -7.66
C LYS A 105 19.64 26.07 -8.79
N SER A 106 20.25 24.92 -8.51
CA SER A 106 20.53 23.91 -9.51
C SER A 106 19.32 22.96 -9.59
N GLY A 107 19.30 22.10 -10.58
CA GLY A 107 18.34 21.02 -10.68
C GLY A 107 19.03 19.86 -11.38
N GLU A 108 18.28 18.79 -11.57
CA GLU A 108 18.79 17.58 -12.19
C GLU A 108 17.87 17.12 -13.30
N TRP A 109 18.47 16.56 -14.34
CA TRP A 109 17.75 15.88 -15.41
C TRP A 109 17.60 14.41 -15.02
N VAL A 110 16.38 13.95 -14.85
CA VAL A 110 16.09 12.57 -14.42
C VAL A 110 15.30 11.82 -15.49
N SER A 111 15.38 10.50 -15.44
CA SER A 111 14.57 9.64 -16.31
C SER A 111 13.08 9.74 -15.91
N PRO A 112 12.15 9.80 -16.89
CA PRO A 112 10.70 9.70 -16.65
C PRO A 112 10.30 8.45 -15.83
N LEU A 113 11.08 7.36 -15.92
CA LEU A 113 10.82 6.14 -15.14
C LEU A 113 10.96 6.33 -13.63
N GLY A 114 11.80 7.28 -13.21
CA GLY A 114 11.96 7.68 -11.80
C GLY A 114 10.95 8.73 -11.33
N CYS A 115 9.98 9.10 -12.18
CA CYS A 115 8.99 10.14 -11.89
C CYS A 115 7.58 9.56 -11.74
N VAL A 116 6.78 10.21 -10.92
CA VAL A 116 5.32 10.03 -10.84
C VAL A 116 4.65 11.39 -10.79
N LEU A 117 3.41 11.49 -11.28
CA LEU A 117 2.66 12.75 -11.20
C LEU A 117 2.31 13.06 -9.74
N HIS A 118 1.81 12.06 -9.02
CA HIS A 118 1.25 12.22 -7.68
C HIS A 118 1.74 11.13 -6.71
N ASP A 119 1.92 11.52 -5.46
CA ASP A 119 2.16 10.63 -4.31
C ASP A 119 1.34 11.15 -3.12
N LYS A 120 0.09 10.70 -3.04
CA LYS A 120 -0.92 11.27 -2.13
C LYS A 120 -0.52 11.15 -0.66
N ASP A 121 0.14 10.06 -0.32
CA ASP A 121 0.53 9.72 1.06
C ASP A 121 1.99 10.07 1.35
N ASN A 122 2.71 10.64 0.37
CA ASN A 122 4.10 11.07 0.46
C ASN A 122 5.10 9.95 0.84
N LEU A 123 4.72 8.69 0.59
CA LEU A 123 5.50 7.49 0.94
C LEU A 123 6.78 7.35 0.12
N PHE A 124 6.80 7.89 -1.10
CA PHE A 124 7.85 7.65 -2.09
C PHE A 124 8.75 8.85 -2.32
N SER A 125 8.61 9.91 -1.52
CA SER A 125 9.37 11.16 -1.69
C SER A 125 10.90 11.00 -1.67
N LEU A 126 11.42 9.90 -1.13
CA LEU A 126 12.85 9.56 -1.13
C LEU A 126 13.29 8.69 -2.32
N GLN A 127 12.35 8.02 -3.00
CA GLN A 127 12.64 7.04 -4.06
C GLN A 127 12.20 7.50 -5.45
N LEU A 128 11.17 8.34 -5.52
CA LEU A 128 10.55 8.81 -6.76
C LEU A 128 10.42 10.34 -6.76
N HIS A 129 10.55 10.94 -7.93
CA HIS A 129 10.31 12.36 -8.13
C HIS A 129 8.83 12.62 -8.39
N VAL A 130 8.17 13.30 -7.45
CA VAL A 130 6.73 13.63 -7.54
C VAL A 130 6.56 14.99 -8.22
N LEU A 131 6.00 15.00 -9.43
CA LEU A 131 6.03 16.17 -10.32
C LEU A 131 5.04 17.28 -9.93
N ASP A 132 3.93 16.95 -9.28
CA ASP A 132 2.93 17.93 -8.81
C ASP A 132 3.47 18.93 -7.77
N LYS A 133 4.61 18.60 -7.14
CA LYS A 133 5.35 19.50 -6.23
C LYS A 133 6.05 20.63 -6.97
N TYR A 134 6.30 20.47 -8.27
CA TYR A 134 7.16 21.37 -9.05
C TYR A 134 6.46 22.05 -10.21
N TYR A 135 5.46 21.39 -10.80
CA TYR A 135 4.79 21.80 -12.03
C TYR A 135 3.29 21.92 -11.84
N ASP A 136 2.67 22.83 -12.60
CA ASP A 136 1.21 22.98 -12.59
C ASP A 136 0.50 21.82 -13.31
N LYS A 137 -0.80 21.68 -13.01
CA LYS A 137 -1.64 20.60 -13.54
C LYS A 137 -1.61 20.49 -15.08
N LYS A 138 -1.55 21.61 -15.81
CA LYS A 138 -1.55 21.57 -17.28
C LYS A 138 -0.27 20.93 -17.81
N LEU A 139 0.85 21.14 -17.14
CA LEU A 139 2.12 20.49 -17.50
C LEU A 139 2.17 19.02 -17.06
N LEU A 140 1.50 18.64 -15.96
CA LEU A 140 1.41 17.23 -15.55
C LEU A 140 0.77 16.35 -16.62
N ASP A 141 -0.32 16.82 -17.25
CA ASP A 141 -0.97 16.10 -18.35
C ASP A 141 -0.02 15.90 -19.54
N PHE A 142 0.80 16.92 -19.84
CA PHE A 142 1.84 16.84 -20.87
C PHE A 142 2.91 15.81 -20.50
N PHE A 143 3.39 15.78 -19.24
CA PHE A 143 4.36 14.78 -18.81
C PHE A 143 3.82 13.35 -18.88
N SER A 144 2.54 13.16 -18.54
CA SER A 144 1.89 11.87 -18.66
C SER A 144 1.81 11.40 -20.12
N HIS A 145 1.38 12.28 -21.02
CA HIS A 145 1.12 11.94 -22.42
C HIS A 145 2.40 11.76 -23.23
N VAL A 146 3.32 12.73 -23.13
CA VAL A 146 4.50 12.81 -24.00
C VAL A 146 5.66 11.96 -23.49
N PHE A 147 5.84 11.91 -22.17
CA PHE A 147 6.95 11.16 -21.55
C PHE A 147 6.52 9.86 -20.88
N GLY A 148 5.23 9.52 -20.90
CA GLY A 148 4.71 8.30 -20.28
C GLY A 148 4.87 8.29 -18.76
N VAL A 149 4.93 9.45 -18.11
CA VAL A 149 5.05 9.52 -16.65
C VAL A 149 3.80 8.92 -16.01
N ARG A 150 4.00 8.01 -15.06
CA ARG A 150 2.91 7.31 -14.39
C ARG A 150 2.16 8.25 -13.47
N ASN A 151 0.83 8.09 -13.40
CA ASN A 151 -0.01 8.92 -12.52
C ASN A 151 0.35 8.79 -11.03
N GLY A 152 0.84 7.62 -10.62
CA GLY A 152 1.31 7.36 -9.26
C GLY A 152 2.19 6.12 -9.16
N PRO A 153 2.69 5.79 -7.96
CA PRO A 153 3.50 4.61 -7.70
C PRO A 153 2.76 3.30 -8.04
N SER A 154 3.48 2.31 -8.57
CA SER A 154 2.90 1.01 -8.98
C SER A 154 2.96 -0.01 -7.83
N ALA A 155 2.41 -1.20 -8.04
CA ALA A 155 2.53 -2.30 -7.08
C ALA A 155 4.00 -2.68 -6.83
N GLU A 156 4.83 -2.67 -7.87
CA GLU A 156 6.26 -2.95 -7.80
C GLU A 156 7.01 -1.90 -6.97
N ASP A 157 6.64 -0.62 -7.10
CA ASP A 157 7.22 0.44 -6.27
C ASP A 157 6.91 0.21 -4.79
N HIS A 158 5.66 -0.12 -4.45
CA HIS A 158 5.26 -0.44 -3.07
C HIS A 158 6.02 -1.66 -2.54
N CYS A 159 6.20 -2.71 -3.33
CA CYS A 159 6.95 -3.88 -2.88
C CYS A 159 8.42 -3.54 -2.62
N LYS A 160 9.05 -2.73 -3.48
CA LYS A 160 10.42 -2.22 -3.24
C LYS A 160 10.51 -1.34 -2.00
N LEU A 161 9.50 -0.50 -1.77
CA LEU A 161 9.40 0.32 -0.56
C LEU A 161 9.38 -0.56 0.69
N TRP A 162 8.55 -1.61 0.69
CA TRP A 162 8.48 -2.54 1.82
C TRP A 162 9.81 -3.27 2.06
N SER A 163 10.46 -3.79 1.01
CA SER A 163 11.78 -4.41 1.13
C SER A 163 12.85 -3.45 1.67
N THR A 164 12.74 -2.16 1.33
CA THR A 164 13.61 -1.12 1.88
C THR A 164 13.36 -0.94 3.37
N TRP A 165 12.10 -0.83 3.80
CA TRP A 165 11.76 -0.70 5.22
C TRP A 165 12.19 -1.92 6.04
N GLU A 166 11.99 -3.12 5.50
CA GLU A 166 12.36 -4.38 6.15
C GLU A 166 13.86 -4.51 6.47
N SER A 167 14.70 -3.90 5.63
CA SER A 167 16.16 -3.95 5.72
C SER A 167 16.79 -2.76 6.45
N SER A 168 16.11 -1.61 6.52
CA SER A 168 16.71 -0.35 6.98
C SER A 168 16.00 0.34 8.13
N VAL A 169 14.80 -0.09 8.50
CA VAL A 169 13.96 0.62 9.49
C VAL A 169 13.75 -0.24 10.73
N ASP A 170 14.15 0.30 11.88
CA ASP A 170 13.89 -0.31 13.19
C ASP A 170 12.44 -0.10 13.65
N ALA A 171 11.88 1.08 13.37
CA ALA A 171 10.49 1.44 13.70
C ALA A 171 9.85 2.29 12.58
N LEU A 172 8.62 1.96 12.22
CA LEU A 172 7.85 2.66 11.18
C LEU A 172 6.83 3.62 11.79
N SER A 173 6.53 4.72 11.10
CA SER A 173 5.45 5.61 11.52
C SER A 173 4.09 4.96 11.25
N VAL A 174 3.16 5.03 12.22
CA VAL A 174 1.81 4.45 12.09
C VAL A 174 1.08 4.96 10.85
N ALA A 175 1.29 6.22 10.49
CA ALA A 175 0.72 6.83 9.29
C ALA A 175 1.24 6.16 8.01
N ASP A 176 2.56 5.97 7.88
CA ASP A 176 3.17 5.42 6.67
C ASP A 176 2.75 3.96 6.44
N CYS A 177 2.75 3.14 7.50
CA CYS A 177 2.30 1.76 7.38
C CYS A 177 0.79 1.68 7.14
N SER A 178 -0.01 2.57 7.74
CA SER A 178 -1.45 2.66 7.45
C SER A 178 -1.68 2.93 5.96
N ALA A 179 -1.01 3.93 5.40
CA ALA A 179 -1.12 4.31 4.00
C ALA A 179 -0.69 3.15 3.08
N PHE A 180 0.43 2.50 3.40
CA PHE A 180 0.91 1.32 2.69
C PHE A 180 -0.15 0.21 2.64
N TRP A 181 -0.62 -0.26 3.79
CA TRP A 181 -1.60 -1.35 3.84
C TRP A 181 -2.96 -0.95 3.26
N GLN A 182 -3.30 0.34 3.31
CA GLN A 182 -4.48 0.85 2.63
C GLN A 182 -4.36 0.74 1.11
N PHE A 183 -3.19 1.05 0.55
CA PHE A 183 -2.93 0.83 -0.87
C PHE A 183 -2.99 -0.65 -1.23
N ILE A 184 -2.33 -1.52 -0.45
CA ILE A 184 -2.33 -2.97 -0.67
C ILE A 184 -3.74 -3.53 -0.66
N ALA A 185 -4.55 -3.20 0.34
CA ALA A 185 -5.89 -3.74 0.45
C ALA A 185 -6.83 -3.21 -0.65
N LYS A 186 -6.67 -1.96 -1.09
CA LYS A 186 -7.47 -1.41 -2.21
C LYS A 186 -7.11 -2.04 -3.56
N ASN A 187 -5.84 -2.38 -3.76
CA ASN A 187 -5.30 -2.82 -5.06
C ASN A 187 -4.87 -4.30 -5.07
N TRP A 188 -5.38 -5.10 -4.14
CA TRP A 188 -4.98 -6.49 -3.96
C TRP A 188 -5.23 -7.31 -5.24
N SER A 189 -4.20 -8.02 -5.70
CA SER A 189 -4.23 -8.83 -6.92
C SER A 189 -3.25 -10.01 -6.82
N LYS A 190 -3.36 -10.98 -7.73
CA LYS A 190 -2.43 -12.13 -7.79
C LYS A 190 -0.98 -11.71 -8.04
N ASN A 191 -0.74 -10.63 -8.79
CA ASN A 191 0.60 -10.08 -8.97
C ASN A 191 1.15 -9.52 -7.65
N MET A 192 0.34 -8.76 -6.92
CA MET A 192 0.72 -8.19 -5.63
C MET A 192 0.98 -9.27 -4.56
N GLU A 193 0.15 -10.32 -4.53
CA GLU A 193 0.37 -11.51 -3.69
C GLU A 193 1.73 -12.15 -3.98
N LYS A 194 2.08 -12.32 -5.26
CA LYS A 194 3.38 -12.88 -5.66
C LYS A 194 4.55 -11.97 -5.27
N LEU A 195 4.40 -10.65 -5.36
CA LEU A 195 5.47 -9.72 -5.02
C LEU A 195 5.68 -9.61 -3.50
N LEU A 196 4.60 -9.59 -2.71
CA LEU A 196 4.67 -9.49 -1.25
C LEU A 196 4.94 -10.83 -0.55
N SER A 197 4.71 -11.98 -1.20
CA SER A 197 5.05 -13.28 -0.60
C SER A 197 6.56 -13.44 -0.34
N ALA A 198 7.39 -12.68 -1.06
CA ALA A 198 8.83 -12.59 -0.84
C ALA A 198 9.21 -11.81 0.44
N CYS A 199 8.31 -11.03 1.03
CA CYS A 199 8.55 -10.32 2.27
C CYS A 199 8.73 -11.31 3.43
N VAL A 200 9.71 -11.06 4.31
CA VAL A 200 10.02 -11.93 5.45
C VAL A 200 9.37 -11.37 6.73
N LYS A 201 9.18 -10.05 6.81
CA LYS A 201 8.61 -9.37 7.97
C LYS A 201 7.26 -8.70 7.67
N VAL A 202 6.42 -8.66 8.69
CA VAL A 202 5.10 -8.03 8.74
C VAL A 202 5.03 -7.05 9.92
N PRO A 203 4.14 -6.05 9.89
CA PRO A 203 4.07 -5.07 10.96
C PRO A 203 3.36 -5.63 12.19
N VAL A 204 3.90 -5.30 13.34
CA VAL A 204 3.31 -5.52 14.66
C VAL A 204 3.41 -4.24 15.49
N CYS A 205 2.53 -4.09 16.48
CA CYS A 205 2.57 -2.94 17.38
C CYS A 205 2.98 -3.41 18.78
N THR A 206 4.20 -3.06 19.18
CA THR A 206 4.79 -3.39 20.49
C THR A 206 4.88 -2.12 21.31
N ASP A 207 4.18 -2.07 22.44
CA ASP A 207 4.17 -0.92 23.36
C ASP A 207 3.89 0.42 22.68
N GLY A 208 2.94 0.41 21.73
CA GLY A 208 2.57 1.60 20.95
C GLY A 208 3.54 1.98 19.83
N THR A 209 4.66 1.26 19.71
CA THR A 209 5.64 1.44 18.63
C THR A 209 5.43 0.39 17.55
N MET A 210 5.41 0.82 16.30
CA MET A 210 5.24 -0.10 15.19
C MET A 210 6.60 -0.60 14.68
N VAL A 211 6.76 -1.91 14.72
CA VAL A 211 7.99 -2.60 14.36
C VAL A 211 7.69 -3.73 13.37
N LEU A 212 8.71 -4.13 12.61
CA LEU A 212 8.60 -5.23 11.66
C LEU A 212 9.14 -6.52 12.28
N SER A 213 8.30 -7.56 12.34
CA SER A 213 8.64 -8.87 12.90
C SER A 213 8.53 -9.96 11.85
N LYS A 214 9.33 -11.03 12.01
CA LYS A 214 9.31 -12.20 11.10
C LYS A 214 7.91 -12.76 11.00
N LYS A 215 7.42 -12.98 9.79
CA LYS A 215 6.05 -13.45 9.54
C LYS A 215 5.81 -14.86 10.10
N GLU A 216 6.86 -15.65 10.30
CA GLU A 216 6.79 -16.97 10.91
C GLU A 216 6.53 -16.92 12.43
N ASP A 217 6.82 -15.78 13.07
CA ASP A 217 6.65 -15.55 14.50
C ASP A 217 5.44 -14.63 14.82
N VAL A 218 4.68 -14.26 13.79
CA VAL A 218 3.50 -13.39 13.89
C VAL A 218 2.28 -14.16 13.39
N PHE A 219 1.14 -13.97 14.04
CA PHE A 219 -0.05 -14.75 13.82
C PHE A 219 -1.26 -13.88 13.47
N ILE A 220 -2.17 -14.46 12.69
CA ILE A 220 -3.51 -13.92 12.49
C ILE A 220 -4.36 -14.28 13.72
N PRO A 221 -4.95 -13.31 14.43
CA PRO A 221 -5.78 -13.55 15.61
C PRO A 221 -7.21 -14.00 15.22
N ASP A 222 -7.33 -15.20 14.66
CA ASP A 222 -8.61 -15.78 14.26
C ASP A 222 -9.39 -16.42 15.43
N ASP A 223 -8.71 -16.68 16.55
CA ASP A 223 -9.31 -17.08 17.83
C ASP A 223 -9.09 -16.00 18.89
N LEU A 224 -10.19 -15.37 19.33
CA LEU A 224 -10.15 -14.27 20.30
C LEU A 224 -9.67 -14.69 21.70
N LEU A 225 -9.91 -15.94 22.10
CA LEU A 225 -9.43 -16.45 23.39
C LEU A 225 -7.91 -16.62 23.34
N LEU A 226 -7.40 -17.29 22.29
CA LEU A 226 -5.96 -17.45 22.13
C LEU A 226 -5.27 -16.09 22.03
N LYS A 227 -5.88 -15.15 21.28
CA LYS A 227 -5.42 -13.77 21.22
C LYS A 227 -5.27 -13.14 22.60
N ASP A 228 -6.33 -13.14 23.41
CA ASP A 228 -6.32 -12.56 24.76
C ASP A 228 -5.30 -13.22 25.70
N LEU A 229 -5.09 -14.53 25.61
CA LEU A 229 -4.11 -15.24 26.43
C LEU A 229 -2.67 -14.87 26.08
N PHE A 230 -2.35 -14.88 24.78
CA PHE A 230 -1.00 -14.59 24.30
C PHE A 230 -0.66 -13.09 24.38
N ASP A 231 -1.63 -12.20 24.26
CA ASP A 231 -1.45 -10.75 24.47
C ASP A 231 -1.03 -10.39 25.91
N LYS A 232 -1.32 -11.25 26.89
CA LYS A 232 -0.91 -11.05 28.29
C LYS A 232 0.56 -11.36 28.54
N LEU A 233 1.25 -11.98 27.59
CA LEU A 233 2.68 -12.25 27.72
C LEU A 233 3.47 -10.95 27.60
N PRO A 234 4.38 -10.65 28.55
CA PRO A 234 5.13 -9.40 28.54
C PRO A 234 6.09 -9.33 27.34
N ASN A 235 6.29 -8.10 26.85
CA ASN A 235 7.30 -7.71 25.85
C ASN A 235 7.22 -8.43 24.49
N ARG A 236 6.02 -8.86 24.04
CA ARG A 236 5.87 -9.56 22.75
C ARG A 236 4.58 -9.18 22.03
N SER A 237 4.72 -8.86 20.75
CA SER A 237 3.60 -8.65 19.84
C SER A 237 3.53 -9.82 18.87
N LEU A 238 2.68 -10.79 19.19
CA LEU A 238 2.55 -12.03 18.43
C LEU A 238 1.50 -11.94 17.32
N PHE A 239 0.80 -10.82 17.20
CA PHE A 239 -0.30 -10.68 16.25
C PHE A 239 -0.05 -9.57 15.24
N ILE A 240 -0.55 -9.81 14.03
CA ILE A 240 -0.54 -8.81 12.97
C ILE A 240 -1.18 -7.51 13.42
N TRP A 241 -0.60 -6.39 12.97
CA TRP A 241 -1.18 -5.09 13.21
C TRP A 241 -2.28 -4.76 12.17
N TYR A 242 -3.30 -4.02 12.63
CA TYR A 242 -4.41 -3.56 11.81
C TYR A 242 -4.43 -2.02 11.73
N PRO A 243 -4.48 -1.43 10.53
CA PRO A 243 -4.73 0.00 10.37
C PRO A 243 -6.08 0.39 10.97
N SER A 244 -6.11 1.50 11.70
CA SER A 244 -7.36 2.09 12.17
C SER A 244 -8.12 2.67 10.98
N SER A 245 -9.08 1.93 10.44
CA SER A 245 -9.91 2.40 9.32
C SER A 245 -11.32 1.83 9.40
N SER A 246 -12.31 2.68 9.12
CA SER A 246 -13.72 2.32 8.97
C SER A 246 -14.07 1.89 7.54
N LEU A 247 -13.10 1.86 6.62
CA LEU A 247 -13.36 1.52 5.22
C LEU A 247 -13.59 0.01 5.04
N PRO A 248 -14.62 -0.41 4.25
CA PRO A 248 -14.85 -1.83 3.97
C PRO A 248 -13.66 -2.54 3.31
N SER A 249 -12.90 -1.81 2.49
CA SER A 249 -11.66 -2.32 1.86
C SER A 249 -10.55 -2.65 2.85
N MET A 250 -10.69 -2.20 4.11
CA MET A 250 -9.78 -2.42 5.24
C MET A 250 -10.41 -3.31 6.32
N SER A 251 -11.42 -4.10 5.99
CA SER A 251 -12.03 -5.01 6.97
C SER A 251 -10.99 -5.99 7.52
N ARG A 252 -11.13 -6.36 8.80
CA ARG A 252 -10.25 -7.34 9.44
C ARG A 252 -10.22 -8.66 8.68
N ALA A 253 -11.36 -9.13 8.18
CA ALA A 253 -11.44 -10.35 7.38
C ALA A 253 -10.60 -10.25 6.09
N LYS A 254 -10.67 -9.12 5.39
CA LYS A 254 -9.86 -8.90 4.18
C LYS A 254 -8.37 -8.85 4.50
N LEU A 255 -7.97 -8.16 5.56
CA LEU A 255 -6.56 -8.11 5.99
C LEU A 255 -6.06 -9.49 6.43
N ASN A 256 -6.86 -10.26 7.17
CA ASN A 256 -6.53 -11.63 7.54
C ASN A 256 -6.28 -12.50 6.30
N ASN A 257 -7.11 -12.37 5.27
CA ASN A 257 -6.91 -13.09 4.01
C ASN A 257 -5.60 -12.66 3.31
N ILE A 258 -5.32 -11.36 3.24
CA ILE A 258 -4.09 -10.83 2.65
C ILE A 258 -2.86 -11.35 3.40
N TYR A 259 -2.82 -11.21 4.73
CA TYR A 259 -1.73 -11.71 5.56
C TYR A 259 -1.56 -13.23 5.41
N GLY A 260 -2.67 -13.97 5.36
CA GLY A 260 -2.66 -15.41 5.15
C GLY A 260 -2.07 -15.80 3.78
N SER A 261 -2.43 -15.07 2.73
CA SER A 261 -1.91 -15.29 1.38
C SER A 261 -0.41 -15.01 1.24
N ILE A 262 0.17 -14.13 2.06
CA ILE A 262 1.63 -13.86 2.07
C ILE A 262 2.41 -14.76 3.05
N GLY A 263 1.73 -15.69 3.73
CA GLY A 263 2.34 -16.74 4.54
C GLY A 263 2.24 -16.57 6.06
N VAL A 264 1.47 -15.60 6.56
CA VAL A 264 1.22 -15.48 8.01
C VAL A 264 0.24 -16.56 8.46
N GLN A 265 0.59 -17.32 9.50
CA GLN A 265 -0.24 -18.42 9.99
C GLN A 265 -1.36 -17.91 10.92
N ALA A 266 -2.50 -18.58 10.92
CA ALA A 266 -3.56 -18.38 11.91
C ALA A 266 -3.15 -18.96 13.28
N ILE A 267 -3.43 -18.23 14.37
CA ILE A 267 -3.06 -18.68 15.72
C ILE A 267 -3.72 -20.01 16.08
N SER A 268 -4.97 -20.22 15.64
CA SER A 268 -5.70 -21.48 15.85
C SER A 268 -5.01 -22.70 15.24
N LYS A 269 -4.21 -22.51 14.17
CA LYS A 269 -3.46 -23.56 13.48
C LYS A 269 -2.04 -23.71 14.00
N ALA A 270 -1.46 -22.66 14.58
CA ALA A 270 -0.09 -22.65 15.09
C ALA A 270 0.00 -23.24 16.51
N VAL A 271 -1.07 -23.10 17.29
CA VAL A 271 -1.11 -23.52 18.69
C VAL A 271 -1.40 -25.03 18.81
N GLY A 272 -0.56 -25.72 19.56
CA GLY A 272 -0.82 -27.07 20.06
C GLY A 272 -1.46 -27.05 21.44
N LYS A 273 -2.24 -28.08 21.76
CA LYS A 273 -2.61 -28.36 23.15
C LYS A 273 -1.39 -28.88 23.89
N ASN A 274 -1.17 -28.35 25.09
CA ASN A 274 -0.11 -28.80 25.96
C ASN A 274 -0.70 -29.64 27.10
N ASP A 275 -0.56 -30.95 26.99
CA ASP A 275 -1.12 -31.91 27.94
C ASP A 275 -0.49 -31.76 29.33
N SER A 276 0.80 -31.38 29.42
CA SER A 276 1.49 -31.16 30.70
C SER A 276 0.92 -29.98 31.51
N LEU A 277 0.30 -29.02 30.81
CA LEU A 277 -0.31 -27.83 31.39
C LEU A 277 -1.83 -27.96 31.52
N THR A 278 -2.41 -28.99 30.91
CA THR A 278 -3.85 -29.28 30.92
C THR A 278 -4.19 -30.06 32.18
N LEU A 279 -5.17 -29.58 32.93
CA LEU A 279 -5.67 -30.31 34.10
C LEU A 279 -6.86 -31.14 33.64
N GLU A 280 -6.66 -32.46 33.52
CA GLU A 280 -7.76 -33.38 33.24
C GLU A 280 -8.66 -33.51 34.48
N ASN A 281 -9.91 -33.09 34.33
CA ASN A 281 -10.92 -33.29 35.36
C ASN A 281 -11.44 -34.74 35.30
N VAL A 282 -11.82 -35.25 36.47
CA VAL A 282 -12.51 -36.54 36.68
C VAL A 282 -13.62 -36.72 35.63
N SER A 283 -13.67 -37.93 35.06
CA SER A 283 -14.58 -38.41 34.02
C SER A 283 -15.86 -37.56 33.83
N PRO A 284 -15.97 -36.76 32.76
CA PRO A 284 -17.10 -35.87 32.55
C PRO A 284 -18.40 -36.66 32.36
N THR A 285 -19.50 -36.16 32.93
CA THR A 285 -20.83 -36.78 32.80
C THR A 285 -21.60 -36.17 31.62
N LYS A 286 -22.29 -36.98 30.82
CA LYS A 286 -23.15 -36.45 29.74
C LYS A 286 -24.32 -35.65 30.30
N ALA A 287 -24.53 -34.45 29.78
CA ALA A 287 -25.67 -33.59 30.10
C ALA A 287 -26.66 -33.52 28.95
N ALA A 288 -27.92 -33.19 29.25
CA ALA A 288 -28.95 -33.05 28.25
C ALA A 288 -28.69 -31.81 27.36
N ARG A 289 -28.36 -32.03 26.09
CA ARG A 289 -28.09 -30.95 25.10
C ARG A 289 -29.16 -29.86 25.14
N GLY A 290 -30.44 -30.24 25.11
CA GLY A 290 -31.57 -29.30 25.07
C GLY A 290 -31.68 -28.36 26.27
N LYS A 291 -31.01 -28.65 27.40
CA LYS A 291 -30.92 -27.74 28.54
C LYS A 291 -29.89 -26.61 28.31
N VAL A 292 -28.86 -26.86 27.50
CA VAL A 292 -27.74 -25.93 27.28
C VAL A 292 -27.87 -25.25 25.93
N ILE A 293 -28.01 -26.04 24.86
CA ILE A 293 -28.23 -25.56 23.50
C ILE A 293 -29.72 -25.74 23.19
N ASN A 294 -30.51 -24.76 23.61
CA ASN A 294 -31.94 -24.72 23.34
C ASN A 294 -32.25 -23.94 22.04
N VAL A 295 -33.51 -23.99 21.61
CA VAL A 295 -33.99 -23.28 20.41
C VAL A 295 -33.74 -21.77 20.49
N GLY A 296 -33.80 -21.19 21.69
CA GLY A 296 -33.50 -19.77 21.91
C GLY A 296 -32.04 -19.42 21.56
N MET A 297 -31.09 -20.22 22.02
CA MET A 297 -29.67 -20.05 21.67
C MET A 297 -29.43 -20.19 20.16
N MET A 298 -30.04 -21.19 19.52
CA MET A 298 -29.93 -21.36 18.06
C MET A 298 -30.49 -20.15 17.31
N LYS A 299 -31.63 -19.59 17.75
CA LYS A 299 -32.20 -18.36 17.20
C LYS A 299 -31.27 -17.16 17.39
N LEU A 300 -30.61 -17.03 18.54
CA LEU A 300 -29.64 -15.96 18.80
C LEU A 300 -28.42 -16.06 17.86
N VAL A 301 -27.88 -17.27 17.67
CA VAL A 301 -26.77 -17.49 16.73
C VAL A 301 -27.21 -17.20 15.30
N LEU A 302 -28.38 -17.69 14.87
CA LEU A 302 -28.94 -17.36 13.56
C LEU A 302 -29.13 -15.85 13.38
N ALA A 303 -29.65 -15.16 14.38
CA ALA A 303 -29.84 -13.71 14.34
C ALA A 303 -28.51 -12.97 14.18
N PHE A 304 -27.47 -13.34 14.93
CA PHE A 304 -26.12 -12.79 14.77
C PHE A 304 -25.56 -13.05 13.36
N LEU A 305 -25.65 -14.28 12.87
CA LEU A 305 -25.16 -14.64 11.54
C LEU A 305 -25.96 -13.97 10.42
N SER A 306 -27.17 -13.50 10.69
CA SER A 306 -28.04 -12.80 9.74
C SER A 306 -27.68 -11.32 9.56
N ASP A 307 -26.67 -10.81 10.28
CA ASP A 307 -26.16 -9.47 10.08
C ASP A 307 -25.67 -9.30 8.63
N PRO A 308 -26.25 -8.36 7.85
CA PRO A 308 -25.83 -8.09 6.48
C PRO A 308 -24.34 -7.76 6.34
N ALA A 309 -23.68 -7.25 7.40
CA ALA A 309 -22.26 -6.94 7.40
C ALA A 309 -21.36 -8.19 7.32
N LEU A 310 -21.88 -9.38 7.65
CA LEU A 310 -21.12 -10.63 7.60
C LEU A 310 -21.14 -11.30 6.22
N ASP A 311 -22.08 -10.92 5.35
CA ASP A 311 -22.23 -11.45 3.98
C ASP A 311 -22.25 -12.99 3.90
N ILE A 312 -23.08 -13.63 4.74
CA ILE A 312 -23.23 -15.09 4.80
C ILE A 312 -24.59 -15.49 4.20
N SER A 313 -24.59 -16.40 3.21
CA SER A 313 -25.82 -16.87 2.57
C SER A 313 -26.75 -17.60 3.56
N ALA A 314 -28.05 -17.68 3.23
CA ALA A 314 -29.01 -18.40 4.08
C ALA A 314 -28.62 -19.87 4.27
N GLU A 315 -28.12 -20.51 3.22
CA GLU A 315 -27.66 -21.90 3.22
C GLU A 315 -26.45 -22.08 4.15
N GLU A 316 -25.45 -21.21 4.06
CA GLU A 316 -24.24 -21.32 4.88
C GLU A 316 -24.54 -20.99 6.34
N ARG A 317 -25.43 -20.01 6.62
CA ARG A 317 -25.93 -19.75 7.98
C ARG A 317 -26.60 -20.98 8.59
N HIS A 318 -27.47 -21.65 7.83
CA HIS A 318 -28.15 -22.86 8.30
C HIS A 318 -27.15 -23.99 8.58
N LYS A 319 -26.16 -24.16 7.71
CA LYS A 319 -25.07 -25.14 7.88
C LYS A 319 -24.19 -24.85 9.10
N ILE A 320 -23.87 -23.59 9.38
CA ILE A 320 -23.12 -23.21 10.59
C ILE A 320 -23.91 -23.58 11.85
N VAL A 321 -25.22 -23.34 11.84
CA VAL A 321 -26.09 -23.56 13.02
C VAL A 321 -26.46 -25.02 13.19
N SER A 322 -26.55 -25.80 12.10
CA SER A 322 -26.81 -27.23 12.16
C SER A 322 -25.72 -27.99 12.91
N CYS A 323 -24.46 -27.51 12.85
CA CYS A 323 -23.37 -28.06 13.67
C CYS A 323 -23.67 -28.03 15.18
N LEU A 324 -24.56 -27.17 15.66
CA LEU A 324 -24.96 -27.10 17.07
C LEU A 324 -25.92 -28.24 17.47
N LEU A 325 -26.58 -28.90 16.51
CA LEU A 325 -27.56 -29.96 16.76
C LEU A 325 -26.88 -31.25 17.24
N ASP A 326 -25.70 -31.55 16.72
CA ASP A 326 -24.96 -32.80 16.95
C ASP A 326 -23.94 -32.70 18.10
N VAL A 327 -24.01 -31.61 18.88
CA VAL A 327 -23.05 -31.35 19.95
C VAL A 327 -23.35 -32.20 21.18
N THR A 328 -22.33 -32.93 21.62
CA THR A 328 -22.34 -33.67 22.89
C THR A 328 -21.96 -32.73 24.03
N VAL A 329 -22.86 -32.55 25.00
CA VAL A 329 -22.61 -31.72 26.18
C VAL A 329 -22.10 -32.58 27.32
N LEU A 330 -20.97 -32.17 27.89
CA LEU A 330 -20.22 -32.86 28.94
C LEU A 330 -20.08 -31.94 30.16
N GLU A 331 -20.55 -32.39 31.31
CA GLU A 331 -20.43 -31.67 32.58
C GLU A 331 -19.21 -32.12 33.38
N THR A 332 -18.54 -31.15 34.01
CA THR A 332 -17.37 -31.33 34.89
C THR A 332 -17.64 -30.69 36.24
N SER A 333 -17.11 -31.25 37.33
CA SER A 333 -17.25 -30.68 38.68
C SER A 333 -16.38 -29.44 38.88
N GLU A 334 -15.18 -29.46 38.31
CA GLU A 334 -14.18 -28.39 38.41
C GLU A 334 -14.06 -27.58 37.11
N PRO A 335 -13.50 -26.35 37.16
CA PRO A 335 -13.22 -25.58 35.95
C PRO A 335 -12.28 -26.32 35.00
N ILE A 336 -12.47 -26.12 33.70
CA ILE A 336 -11.66 -26.78 32.67
C ILE A 336 -10.41 -25.95 32.43
N THR A 337 -9.24 -26.48 32.79
CA THR A 337 -7.95 -25.83 32.56
C THR A 337 -7.23 -26.47 31.38
N VAL A 338 -6.88 -25.67 30.38
CA VAL A 338 -6.21 -26.12 29.16
C VAL A 338 -4.92 -25.35 28.99
N GLY A 339 -3.84 -26.09 28.72
CA GLY A 339 -2.58 -25.52 28.29
C GLY A 339 -2.50 -25.37 26.79
N TYR A 340 -1.94 -24.26 26.34
CA TYR A 340 -1.68 -23.95 24.94
C TYR A 340 -0.21 -23.63 24.76
N SER A 341 0.38 -24.16 23.70
CA SER A 341 1.77 -23.89 23.34
C SER A 341 1.88 -23.47 21.90
N VAL A 342 2.68 -22.45 21.63
CA VAL A 342 3.10 -22.10 20.27
C VAL A 342 4.62 -22.09 20.19
N LYS A 343 5.16 -22.68 19.12
CA LYS A 343 6.60 -22.73 18.86
C LYS A 343 6.99 -21.64 17.87
N LEU A 344 7.99 -20.85 18.22
CA LEU A 344 8.55 -19.79 17.38
C LEU A 344 9.68 -20.35 16.48
N SER A 345 10.00 -19.61 15.43
CA SER A 345 11.11 -19.87 14.50
C SER A 345 12.47 -19.93 15.20
N SER A 346 12.62 -19.20 16.31
CA SER A 346 13.80 -19.24 17.19
C SER A 346 13.98 -20.55 17.96
N GLY A 347 12.96 -21.43 17.95
CA GLY A 347 12.90 -22.63 18.77
C GLY A 347 12.28 -22.41 20.16
N ALA A 348 12.06 -21.15 20.57
CA ALA A 348 11.36 -20.83 21.81
C ALA A 348 9.91 -21.34 21.77
N VAL A 349 9.43 -21.86 22.90
CA VAL A 349 8.03 -22.28 23.08
C VAL A 349 7.37 -21.32 24.05
N LEU A 350 6.20 -20.82 23.68
CA LEU A 350 5.39 -19.94 24.51
C LEU A 350 4.18 -20.70 25.02
N ASP A 351 4.04 -20.74 26.33
CA ASP A 351 3.01 -21.48 27.02
C ASP A 351 2.03 -20.54 27.73
N VAL A 352 0.74 -20.78 27.53
CA VAL A 352 -0.33 -20.08 28.23
C VAL A 352 -1.37 -21.08 28.74
N LYS A 353 -2.08 -20.70 29.82
CA LYS A 353 -3.16 -21.50 30.38
C LYS A 353 -4.47 -20.72 30.35
N ALA A 354 -5.55 -21.40 30.02
CA ALA A 354 -6.90 -20.88 30.24
C ALA A 354 -7.70 -21.80 31.14
N THR A 355 -8.25 -21.22 32.20
CA THR A 355 -9.23 -21.87 33.08
C THR A 355 -10.60 -21.28 32.79
N ARG A 356 -11.56 -22.13 32.42
CA ARG A 356 -12.89 -21.69 31.97
C ARG A 356 -14.00 -22.62 32.43
N LYS A 357 -15.20 -22.04 32.56
CA LYS A 357 -16.43 -22.78 32.88
C LYS A 357 -17.08 -23.41 31.65
N LEU A 358 -16.72 -22.97 30.45
CA LEU A 358 -17.28 -23.47 29.19
C LEU A 358 -16.16 -23.63 28.17
N ARG A 359 -16.11 -24.76 27.48
CA ARG A 359 -15.16 -25.04 26.40
C ARG A 359 -15.85 -25.78 25.27
N TRP A 360 -15.82 -25.21 24.08
CA TRP A 360 -16.26 -25.87 22.86
C TRP A 360 -15.06 -26.47 22.13
N GLU A 361 -15.10 -27.76 21.82
CA GLU A 361 -14.20 -28.42 20.88
C GLU A 361 -14.93 -28.68 19.56
N ARG A 362 -14.59 -27.90 18.54
CA ARG A 362 -15.33 -27.90 17.27
C ARG A 362 -15.13 -29.20 16.49
N GLU A 363 -13.90 -29.69 16.46
CA GLU A 363 -13.52 -30.90 15.71
C GLU A 363 -14.18 -32.17 16.24
N SER A 364 -14.39 -32.24 17.55
CA SER A 364 -14.99 -33.42 18.20
C SER A 364 -16.49 -33.24 18.51
N SER A 365 -17.07 -32.09 18.17
CA SER A 365 -18.45 -31.70 18.52
C SER A 365 -18.76 -31.87 20.01
N LYS A 366 -17.79 -31.56 20.89
CA LYS A 366 -17.93 -31.68 22.35
C LYS A 366 -17.96 -30.32 23.02
N LEU A 367 -18.99 -30.06 23.82
CA LEU A 367 -19.10 -28.89 24.68
C LEU A 367 -18.90 -29.31 26.13
N TYR A 368 -17.80 -28.89 26.74
CA TYR A 368 -17.52 -29.10 28.15
C TYR A 368 -18.02 -27.90 28.95
N MET A 369 -18.69 -28.17 30.07
CA MET A 369 -19.25 -27.15 30.94
C MET A 369 -18.99 -27.51 32.40
N GLN A 370 -18.66 -26.53 33.23
CA GLN A 370 -18.62 -26.72 34.67
C GLN A 370 -20.04 -26.74 35.21
N LYS A 371 -20.34 -27.73 36.04
CA LYS A 371 -21.62 -27.83 36.73
C LYS A 371 -21.80 -26.60 37.62
N SER A 372 -22.84 -25.81 37.37
CA SER A 372 -23.18 -24.72 38.27
C SER A 372 -23.56 -25.31 39.62
N LYS A 373 -22.80 -25.02 40.68
CA LYS A 373 -23.29 -25.22 42.04
C LYS A 373 -24.57 -24.38 42.13
N ARG A 374 -25.74 -25.02 42.29
CA ARG A 374 -26.98 -24.29 42.59
C ARG A 374 -26.69 -23.48 43.85
N ALA A 375 -26.76 -22.16 43.77
CA ALA A 375 -26.96 -21.36 44.98
C ALA A 375 -28.27 -21.88 45.62
N PRO A 376 -28.29 -22.17 46.93
CA PRO A 376 -29.50 -22.61 47.60
C PRO A 376 -30.47 -21.42 47.62
N GLY A 377 -31.47 -21.46 46.75
CA GLY A 377 -32.58 -20.50 46.75
C GLY A 377 -32.70 -19.69 45.48
N TYR A 378 -33.31 -20.29 44.47
CA TYR A 378 -34.46 -19.67 43.80
C TYR A 378 -35.37 -20.84 43.44
N LYS A 379 -36.47 -20.97 44.19
CA LYS A 379 -37.59 -21.84 43.82
C LYS A 379 -38.28 -21.19 42.62
N GLU A 380 -38.71 -22.07 41.72
CA GLU A 380 -39.43 -21.77 40.46
C GLU A 380 -40.62 -20.82 40.64
#